data_AF-A0A9W6DS42-F1
#
_entry.id   AF-A0A9W6DS42-F1
#
_cell.length_a   1.000
_cell.length_b   1.000
_cell.length_c   1.000
_cell.angle_alpha   90.00
_cell.angle_beta   90.00
_cell.angle_gamma   90.00
#
_symmetry.space_group_name_H-M   'P 1'
#
loop_
_entity.id
_entity.type
_entity.pdbx_description
1 polymer ?
#
loop_
_entity_poly.entity_id
_entity_poly.type
_entity_poly.pdbx_seq_one_letter_code
_entity_poly.pdbx_strand_id
1 'polypeptide(L)'
;MNPSSSAIVTAFNEKLPTDVAYAFREPYRVIRSTASSTIESDPVAVYFEEEVETYHKLFERHFPRIGAGSPLNARMPVHEQTHLLETEADVLRLATLQLIHPVNIVLQQICPSDTRIICRTETSTSSTSRLDVEWSLHDTQGVLLARLAILEIKNTHVIRKSDFQRAAVNEQNFQARMARAMNEDSMTLLQHNAVWLSKQAHKYSQYCPYVAIFDYNAMFIFSFLPQSTKP
;
A
#
# COMPACT_ATOMS: atom_id res chain seq x y z
N MET A 1 27.30 16.26 9.95
CA MET A 1 27.44 14.87 10.43
C MET A 1 26.82 13.98 9.36
N ASN A 2 27.53 12.98 8.84
CA ASN A 2 26.93 12.03 7.92
C ASN A 2 25.87 11.23 8.68
N PRO A 3 24.58 11.29 8.34
CA PRO A 3 23.64 10.32 8.88
C PRO A 3 24.12 8.96 8.39
N SER A 4 24.51 8.08 9.30
CA SER A 4 24.84 6.70 8.94
C SER A 4 23.58 6.09 8.35
N SER A 5 23.59 5.83 7.04
CA SER A 5 22.48 5.13 6.38
C SER A 5 22.21 3.81 7.10
N SER A 6 20.95 3.63 7.54
CA SER A 6 20.51 2.41 8.22
C SER A 6 20.60 1.21 7.29
N ALA A 7 20.73 0.01 7.86
CA ALA A 7 20.65 -1.21 7.07
C ALA A 7 19.20 -1.41 6.60
N ILE A 8 19.01 -2.06 5.45
CA ILE A 8 17.68 -2.36 4.89
C ILE A 8 16.78 -3.06 5.91
N VAL A 9 17.32 -4.04 6.66
CA VAL A 9 16.56 -4.72 7.72
C VAL A 9 16.04 -3.76 8.80
N THR A 10 16.83 -2.76 9.17
CA THR A 10 16.48 -1.81 10.22
C THR A 10 15.42 -0.82 9.74
N ALA A 11 15.44 -0.46 8.45
CA ALA A 11 14.53 0.51 7.85
C ALA A 11 13.03 0.14 8.03
N PHE A 12 12.68 -1.15 8.12
CA PHE A 12 11.30 -1.59 8.36
C PHE A 12 10.77 -1.21 9.75
N ASN A 13 11.64 -0.89 10.71
CA ASN A 13 11.29 -0.43 12.05
C ASN A 13 11.42 1.09 12.20
N GLU A 14 11.75 1.80 11.13
CA GLU A 14 11.96 3.24 11.11
C GLU A 14 10.82 3.92 10.35
N LYS A 15 10.53 5.19 10.70
CA LYS A 15 9.66 6.01 9.87
C LYS A 15 10.40 6.40 8.59
N LEU A 16 9.64 6.64 7.52
CA LEU A 16 10.19 7.26 6.32
C LEU A 16 10.85 8.62 6.66
N PRO A 17 11.86 9.06 5.88
CA PRO A 17 12.52 10.34 6.08
C PRO A 17 11.52 11.50 6.27
N THR A 18 11.76 12.32 7.29
CA THR A 18 10.89 13.45 7.63
C THR A 18 11.48 14.79 7.20
N ASP A 19 12.78 14.82 6.92
CA ASP A 19 13.56 15.91 6.35
C ASP A 19 13.39 15.99 4.83
N VAL A 20 12.14 16.05 4.37
CA VAL A 20 11.76 16.23 2.97
C VAL A 20 11.03 17.55 2.81
N ALA A 21 11.32 18.30 1.74
CA ALA A 21 10.58 19.52 1.48
C ALA A 21 9.20 19.18 0.87
N TYR A 22 8.16 19.88 1.34
CA TYR A 22 6.80 19.77 0.81
C TYR A 22 6.44 21.07 0.08
N ALA A 23 5.99 20.97 -1.17
CA ALA A 23 5.45 22.11 -1.90
C ALA A 23 4.04 22.46 -1.38
N PHE A 24 3.24 21.43 -1.10
CA PHE A 24 1.91 21.57 -0.53
C PHE A 24 1.99 21.89 0.97
N ARG A 25 1.24 22.90 1.42
CA ARG A 25 1.29 23.40 2.80
C ARG A 25 -0.02 23.26 3.56
N GLU A 26 -1.09 22.89 2.87
CA GLU A 26 -2.38 22.69 3.52
C GLU A 26 -2.46 21.33 4.23
N PRO A 27 -3.31 21.19 5.26
CA PRO A 27 -3.38 19.97 6.06
C PRO A 27 -4.13 18.82 5.36
N TYR A 28 -4.76 19.08 4.21
CA TYR A 28 -5.57 18.09 3.51
C TYR A 28 -5.76 18.43 2.04
N ARG A 29 -5.39 17.50 1.17
CA ARG A 29 -5.63 17.60 -0.26
C ARG A 29 -6.90 16.82 -0.61
N VAL A 30 -7.96 17.52 -1.01
CA VAL A 30 -9.20 16.88 -1.46
C VAL A 30 -8.98 16.23 -2.82
N ILE A 31 -9.43 14.99 -2.99
CA ILE A 31 -9.38 14.26 -4.26
C ILE A 31 -10.77 13.93 -4.79
N ARG A 32 -10.86 13.78 -6.10
CA ARG A 32 -11.99 13.17 -6.82
C ARG A 32 -11.42 12.41 -8.00
N SER A 33 -12.12 11.37 -8.45
CA SER A 33 -11.76 10.69 -9.70
C SER A 33 -12.53 11.28 -10.87
N THR A 34 -11.84 11.43 -12.01
CA THR A 34 -12.45 11.70 -13.32
C THR A 34 -12.54 10.45 -14.18
N ALA A 35 -11.94 9.34 -13.75
CA ALA A 35 -11.98 8.07 -14.48
C ALA A 35 -13.30 7.36 -14.19
N SER A 36 -14.10 7.11 -15.24
CA SER A 36 -15.41 6.44 -15.14
C SER A 36 -15.33 5.13 -14.37
N SER A 37 -14.29 4.32 -14.61
CA SER A 37 -14.09 3.04 -13.92
C SER A 37 -13.98 3.17 -12.39
N THR A 38 -13.43 4.26 -11.86
CA THR A 38 -13.40 4.52 -10.42
C THR A 38 -14.67 5.21 -9.93
N ILE A 39 -15.32 6.01 -10.77
CA ILE A 39 -16.62 6.63 -10.43
C ILE A 39 -17.71 5.55 -10.30
N GLU A 40 -17.67 4.52 -11.14
CA GLU A 40 -18.66 3.44 -11.18
C GLU A 40 -18.40 2.31 -10.16
N SER A 41 -17.17 2.19 -9.64
CA SER A 41 -16.86 1.16 -8.63
C SER A 41 -17.51 1.47 -7.30
N ASP A 42 -18.07 0.48 -6.58
CA ASP A 42 -18.66 0.73 -5.27
C ASP A 42 -17.60 1.02 -4.19
N PRO A 43 -17.83 1.97 -3.28
CA PRO A 43 -16.95 2.17 -2.14
C PRO A 43 -17.03 0.99 -1.18
N VAL A 44 -15.98 0.79 -0.39
CA VAL A 44 -16.03 -0.17 0.72
C VAL A 44 -17.02 0.35 1.76
N ALA A 45 -18.07 -0.40 2.06
CA ALA A 45 -19.11 0.05 2.98
C ALA A 45 -18.60 0.19 4.43
N VAL A 46 -17.93 -0.85 4.92
CA VAL A 46 -17.30 -1.00 6.24
C VAL A 46 -16.08 -1.92 6.13
N TYR A 47 -15.17 -1.88 7.11
CA TYR A 47 -13.99 -2.76 7.13
C TYR A 47 -13.63 -3.24 8.54
N PHE A 48 -13.05 -4.43 8.63
CA PHE A 48 -12.42 -4.92 9.86
C PHE A 48 -10.99 -4.40 9.92
N GLU A 49 -10.64 -3.70 11.00
CA GLU A 49 -9.26 -3.27 11.25
C GLU A 49 -8.43 -4.50 11.64
N GLU A 50 -7.23 -4.62 11.06
CA GLU A 50 -6.32 -5.71 11.34
C GLU A 50 -5.25 -5.23 12.31
N GLU A 51 -5.06 -5.97 13.40
CA GLU A 51 -4.08 -5.63 14.42
C GLU A 51 -2.65 -5.81 13.88
N VAL A 52 -1.77 -4.86 14.21
CA VAL A 52 -0.35 -4.89 13.78
C VAL A 52 0.35 -6.18 14.23
N GLU A 53 -0.05 -6.72 15.38
CA GLU A 53 0.45 -7.97 15.95
C GLU A 53 0.26 -9.17 15.01
N THR A 54 -0.79 -9.18 14.18
CA THR A 54 -1.00 -10.24 13.17
C THR A 54 0.16 -10.28 12.19
N TYR A 55 0.61 -9.12 11.70
CA TYR A 55 1.72 -9.04 10.76
C TYR A 55 3.07 -9.35 11.42
N HIS A 56 3.27 -8.97 12.69
CA HIS A 56 4.45 -9.38 13.45
C HIS A 56 4.54 -10.91 13.58
N LYS A 57 3.43 -11.59 13.89
CA LYS A 57 3.40 -13.06 13.95
C LYS A 57 3.69 -13.71 12.60
N LEU A 58 3.17 -13.15 11.51
CA LEU A 58 3.48 -13.63 10.16
C LEU A 58 4.96 -13.46 9.83
N PHE A 59 5.54 -12.30 10.17
CA PHE A 59 6.96 -12.06 10.01
C PHE A 59 7.80 -13.08 10.79
N GLU A 60 7.58 -13.24 12.09
CA GLU A 60 8.34 -14.21 12.92
C GLU A 60 8.20 -15.65 12.44
N ARG A 61 7.02 -16.01 11.89
CA ARG A 61 6.74 -17.36 11.40
C ARG A 61 7.40 -17.66 10.06
N HIS A 62 7.42 -16.70 9.14
CA HIS A 62 7.76 -16.93 7.73
C HIS A 62 9.08 -16.30 7.31
N PHE A 63 9.56 -15.30 8.03
CA PHE A 63 10.77 -14.59 7.67
C PHE A 63 12.01 -15.39 8.09
N PRO A 64 12.94 -15.68 7.16
CA PRO A 64 14.14 -16.45 7.49
C PRO A 64 15.09 -15.64 8.38
N ARG A 65 15.91 -16.34 9.16
CA ARG A 65 16.99 -15.69 9.91
C ARG A 65 17.96 -14.98 8.98
N ILE A 66 18.27 -13.72 9.29
CA ILE A 66 19.18 -12.90 8.50
C ILE A 66 20.62 -13.30 8.84
N GLY A 67 21.29 -13.95 7.88
CA GLY A 67 22.71 -14.27 7.99
C GLY A 67 23.60 -13.04 7.76
N ALA A 68 24.86 -13.12 8.18
CA ALA A 68 25.84 -12.02 8.02
C ALA A 68 26.02 -11.58 6.55
N GLY A 69 25.90 -12.50 5.60
CA GLY A 69 25.98 -12.23 4.15
C GLY A 69 24.66 -11.83 3.48
N SER A 70 23.58 -11.59 4.24
CA SER A 70 22.29 -11.24 3.64
C SER A 70 22.33 -9.86 2.97
N PRO A 71 21.74 -9.70 1.77
CA PRO A 71 21.50 -8.39 1.16
C PRO A 71 20.73 -7.41 2.04
N LEU A 72 19.99 -7.89 3.04
CA LEU A 72 19.27 -7.05 4.01
C LEU A 72 20.19 -6.27 4.95
N ASN A 73 21.47 -6.66 5.03
CA ASN A 73 22.50 -5.91 5.77
C ASN A 73 23.10 -4.78 4.92
N ALA A 74 22.73 -4.66 3.64
CA ALA A 74 23.15 -3.55 2.81
C ALA A 74 22.53 -2.24 3.33
N ARG A 75 23.22 -1.13 3.04
CA ARG A 75 22.78 0.21 3.43
C ARG A 75 21.61 0.67 2.59
N MET A 76 20.68 1.38 3.21
CA MET A 76 19.62 2.10 2.51
C MET A 76 20.18 3.16 1.55
N PRO A 77 19.49 3.47 0.45
CA PRO A 77 19.83 4.61 -0.38
C PRO A 77 19.88 5.90 0.44
N VAL A 78 20.91 6.72 0.19
CA VAL A 78 21.06 8.02 0.86
C VAL A 78 19.93 8.95 0.45
N HIS A 79 19.35 9.64 1.42
CA HIS A 79 18.32 10.65 1.19
C HIS A 79 18.90 11.91 0.54
N GLU A 80 18.29 12.37 -0.55
CA GLU A 80 18.72 13.58 -1.25
C GLU A 80 18.11 14.82 -0.57
N GLN A 81 18.95 15.75 -0.13
CA GLN A 81 18.51 16.97 0.58
C GLN A 81 17.67 17.93 -0.28
N THR A 82 17.70 17.76 -1.60
CA THR A 82 17.01 18.63 -2.56
C THR A 82 15.67 18.06 -3.02
N HIS A 83 15.15 17.02 -2.36
CA HIS A 83 13.83 16.47 -2.67
C HIS A 83 12.71 17.42 -2.26
N LEU A 84 11.87 17.75 -3.24
CA LEU A 84 10.61 18.45 -3.07
C LEU A 84 9.47 17.51 -3.47
N LEU A 85 8.50 17.31 -2.59
CA LEU A 85 7.26 16.59 -2.88
C LEU A 85 6.18 17.58 -3.32
N GLU A 86 5.93 17.63 -4.62
CA GLU A 86 4.89 18.46 -5.23
C GLU A 86 3.84 17.61 -5.96
N THR A 87 4.29 16.59 -6.68
CA THR A 87 3.47 15.73 -7.54
C THR A 87 3.47 14.28 -7.06
N GLU A 88 2.54 13.48 -7.59
CA GLU A 88 2.52 12.02 -7.39
C GLU A 88 3.82 11.36 -7.89
N ALA A 89 4.41 11.88 -8.96
CA ALA A 89 5.67 11.38 -9.49
C ALA A 89 6.84 11.61 -8.52
N ASP A 90 6.86 12.74 -7.79
CA ASP A 90 7.87 13.00 -6.77
C ASP A 90 7.75 12.03 -5.60
N VAL A 91 6.52 11.74 -5.17
CA VAL A 91 6.23 10.73 -4.15
C VAL A 91 6.68 9.35 -4.62
N LEU A 92 6.36 8.95 -5.85
CA LEU A 92 6.79 7.67 -6.43
C LEU A 92 8.32 7.54 -6.51
N ARG A 93 9.02 8.60 -6.91
CA ARG A 93 10.48 8.61 -6.99
C ARG A 93 11.10 8.36 -5.62
N LEU A 94 10.62 9.04 -4.58
CA LEU A 94 11.15 8.87 -3.24
C LEU A 94 10.73 7.53 -2.62
N ALA A 95 9.49 7.09 -2.85
CA ALA A 95 9.00 5.77 -2.43
C ALA A 95 9.82 4.64 -3.06
N THR A 96 10.29 4.82 -4.31
CA THR A 96 11.15 3.83 -4.99
C THR A 96 12.39 3.51 -4.16
N LEU A 97 13.02 4.53 -3.57
CA LEU A 97 14.25 4.38 -2.78
C LEU A 97 13.98 3.95 -1.33
N GLN A 98 12.98 4.57 -0.68
CA GLN A 98 12.81 4.47 0.78
C GLN A 98 11.79 3.42 1.20
N LEU A 99 10.93 2.95 0.30
CA LEU A 99 9.87 1.98 0.59
C LEU A 99 9.95 0.73 -0.31
N ILE A 100 9.98 0.92 -1.63
CA ILE A 100 9.89 -0.18 -2.61
C ILE A 100 11.21 -0.95 -2.68
N HIS A 101 12.36 -0.27 -2.66
CA HIS A 101 13.66 -0.91 -2.66
C HIS A 101 13.85 -1.93 -1.51
N PRO A 102 13.67 -1.57 -0.22
CA PRO A 102 13.83 -2.52 0.86
C PRO A 102 12.82 -3.69 0.77
N VAL A 103 11.57 -3.41 0.35
CA VAL A 103 10.56 -4.45 0.10
C VAL A 103 11.01 -5.42 -1.00
N ASN A 104 11.55 -4.93 -2.11
CA ASN A 104 12.05 -5.77 -3.20
C ASN A 104 13.19 -6.68 -2.76
N ILE A 105 14.13 -6.17 -1.95
CA ILE A 105 15.23 -6.97 -1.41
C ILE A 105 14.72 -8.06 -0.48
N VAL A 106 13.76 -7.75 0.41
CA VAL A 106 13.08 -8.73 1.26
C VAL A 106 12.40 -9.81 0.42
N LEU A 107 11.57 -9.40 -0.54
CA LEU A 107 10.82 -10.31 -1.39
C LEU A 107 11.76 -11.24 -2.16
N GLN A 108 12.89 -10.75 -2.65
CA GLN A 108 13.92 -11.57 -3.28
C GLN A 108 14.50 -12.63 -2.32
N GLN A 109 14.68 -12.31 -1.04
CA GLN A 109 15.22 -13.26 -0.06
C GLN A 109 14.25 -14.39 0.30
N ILE A 110 12.94 -14.11 0.31
CA ILE A 110 11.92 -15.08 0.68
C ILE A 110 11.27 -15.78 -0.52
N CYS A 111 11.60 -15.36 -1.74
CA CYS A 111 11.08 -15.92 -2.97
C CYS A 111 11.49 -17.41 -3.11
N PRO A 112 10.55 -18.34 -3.34
CA PRO A 112 10.87 -19.74 -3.64
C PRO A 112 11.82 -19.87 -4.85
N SER A 113 12.75 -20.82 -4.80
CA SER A 113 13.84 -20.98 -5.78
C SER A 113 13.39 -21.28 -7.22
N ASP A 114 12.20 -21.84 -7.38
CA ASP A 114 11.54 -22.18 -8.65
C ASP A 114 10.62 -21.06 -9.16
N THR A 115 10.66 -19.89 -8.51
CA THR A 115 9.84 -18.74 -8.86
C THR A 115 10.65 -17.47 -8.89
N ARG A 116 10.06 -16.41 -9.43
CA ARG A 116 10.64 -15.07 -9.45
C ARG A 116 9.57 -14.04 -9.16
N ILE A 117 9.89 -13.09 -8.29
CA ILE A 117 9.09 -11.89 -8.09
C ILE A 117 9.50 -10.83 -9.10
N ILE A 118 8.52 -10.25 -9.78
CA ILE A 118 8.68 -9.12 -10.69
C ILE A 118 7.94 -7.93 -10.08
N CYS A 119 8.66 -6.83 -9.87
CA CYS A 119 8.11 -5.53 -9.50
C CYS A 119 8.05 -4.67 -10.78
N ARG A 120 6.87 -4.14 -11.13
CA ARG A 120 6.69 -3.28 -12.30
C ARG A 120 6.02 -1.99 -11.92
N THR A 121 6.46 -0.89 -12.52
CA THR A 121 5.80 0.40 -12.43
C THR A 121 4.93 0.66 -13.66
N GLU A 122 3.91 1.50 -13.51
CA GLU A 122 3.12 2.04 -14.62
C GLU A 122 2.47 0.97 -15.52
N THR A 123 2.02 -0.11 -14.91
CA THR A 123 1.45 -1.25 -15.63
C THR A 123 0.04 -0.93 -16.13
N SER A 124 -0.21 -1.09 -17.42
CA SER A 124 -1.58 -1.21 -17.92
C SER A 124 -2.09 -2.63 -17.68
N THR A 125 -3.22 -2.78 -16.98
CA THR A 125 -4.05 -3.97 -17.20
C THR A 125 -4.68 -3.87 -18.59
N SER A 126 -5.09 -4.98 -19.20
CA SER A 126 -5.67 -5.03 -20.55
C SER A 126 -6.94 -4.18 -20.75
N SER A 127 -7.43 -3.51 -19.70
CA SER A 127 -8.54 -2.57 -19.71
C SER A 127 -8.21 -1.29 -18.93
N THR A 128 -7.72 -0.26 -19.62
CA THR A 128 -7.79 1.18 -19.27
C THR A 128 -7.22 1.70 -17.94
N SER A 129 -6.78 0.86 -17.01
CA SER A 129 -6.26 1.33 -15.72
C SER A 129 -4.77 1.05 -15.61
N ARG A 130 -4.02 2.14 -15.43
CA ARG A 130 -2.61 2.12 -15.10
C ARG A 130 -2.46 1.94 -13.60
N LEU A 131 -1.69 0.94 -13.18
CA LEU A 131 -1.26 0.72 -11.81
C LEU A 131 0.09 1.40 -11.60
N ASP A 132 0.29 2.06 -10.47
CA ASP A 132 1.57 2.71 -10.18
C ASP A 132 2.67 1.69 -9.93
N VAL A 133 2.41 0.68 -9.08
CA VAL A 133 3.33 -0.43 -8.78
C VAL A 133 2.56 -1.74 -8.63
N GLU A 134 3.09 -2.82 -9.21
CA GLU A 134 2.60 -4.19 -9.07
C GLU A 134 3.75 -5.13 -8.72
N TRP A 135 3.54 -6.02 -7.75
CA TRP A 135 4.37 -7.20 -7.52
C TRP A 135 3.65 -8.46 -7.99
N SER A 136 4.29 -9.23 -8.87
CA SER A 136 3.78 -10.50 -9.38
C SER A 136 4.77 -11.63 -9.20
N LEU A 137 4.27 -12.84 -8.96
CA LEU A 137 5.04 -14.08 -8.89
C LEU A 137 4.96 -14.80 -10.23
N HIS A 138 6.10 -15.21 -10.75
CA HIS A 138 6.23 -15.97 -11.98
C HIS A 138 7.00 -17.27 -11.74
N ASP A 139 6.77 -18.29 -12.55
CA ASP A 139 7.66 -19.45 -12.61
C ASP A 139 8.98 -19.12 -13.33
N THR A 140 9.91 -20.07 -13.36
CA THR A 140 11.20 -19.90 -14.06
C THR A 140 11.08 -19.71 -15.58
N GLN A 141 9.93 -20.05 -16.17
CA GLN A 141 9.61 -19.93 -17.58
C GLN A 141 8.97 -18.58 -17.91
N GLY A 142 8.69 -17.75 -16.88
CA GLY A 142 8.10 -16.43 -17.01
C GLY A 142 6.57 -16.41 -17.00
N VAL A 143 5.90 -17.54 -16.76
CA VAL A 143 4.44 -17.62 -16.65
C VAL A 143 4.00 -16.95 -15.35
N LEU A 144 3.01 -16.06 -15.44
CA LEU A 144 2.40 -15.41 -14.28
C LEU A 144 1.65 -16.46 -13.43
N LEU A 145 2.07 -16.62 -12.18
CA LEU A 145 1.42 -17.51 -11.20
C LEU A 145 0.40 -16.74 -10.36
N ALA A 146 0.77 -15.56 -9.85
CA ALA A 146 -0.08 -14.75 -9.00
C ALA A 146 0.31 -13.27 -9.02
N ARG A 147 -0.67 -12.38 -8.82
CA ARG A 147 -0.42 -10.98 -8.44
C ARG A 147 -0.43 -10.88 -6.93
N LEU A 148 0.69 -10.48 -6.35
CA LEU A 148 0.90 -10.49 -4.91
C LEU A 148 0.37 -9.24 -4.24
N ALA A 149 0.65 -8.06 -4.81
CA ALA A 149 0.20 -6.78 -4.27
C ALA A 149 0.19 -5.70 -5.36
N ILE A 150 -0.69 -4.72 -5.17
CA ILE A 150 -0.72 -3.47 -5.92
C ILE A 150 -0.46 -2.32 -4.93
N LEU A 151 0.38 -1.37 -5.31
CA LEU A 151 0.58 -0.12 -4.59
C LEU A 151 0.21 1.05 -5.50
N GLU A 152 -0.76 1.83 -5.06
CA GLU A 152 -1.21 3.06 -5.69
C GLU A 152 -0.60 4.25 -4.92
N ILE A 153 0.07 5.12 -5.64
CA ILE A 153 0.71 6.32 -5.11
C ILE A 153 -0.25 7.50 -5.24
N LYS A 154 -0.32 8.31 -4.21
CA LYS A 154 -1.06 9.57 -4.18
C LYS A 154 -0.16 10.72 -3.80
N ASN A 155 -0.63 11.91 -4.12
CA ASN A 155 0.01 13.15 -3.69
C ASN A 155 -0.08 13.25 -2.16
N THR A 156 0.81 14.01 -1.54
CA THR A 156 0.88 14.15 -0.08
C THR A 156 -0.41 14.71 0.51
N HIS A 157 -0.65 14.38 1.78
CA HIS A 157 -1.79 14.84 2.58
C HIS A 157 -3.18 14.43 2.05
N VAL A 158 -3.27 13.28 1.39
CA VAL A 158 -4.52 12.73 0.83
C VAL A 158 -5.18 11.74 1.80
N ILE A 159 -4.39 10.97 2.55
CA ILE A 159 -4.87 9.92 3.45
C ILE A 159 -4.98 10.48 4.87
N ARG A 160 -6.15 10.33 5.48
CA ARG A 160 -6.37 10.73 6.88
C ARG A 160 -7.10 9.62 7.64
N LYS A 161 -6.52 9.17 8.76
CA LYS A 161 -7.10 8.09 9.59
C LYS A 161 -8.57 8.36 9.97
N SER A 162 -8.93 9.60 10.30
CA SER A 162 -10.31 9.95 10.69
C SER A 162 -11.35 9.68 9.59
N ASP A 163 -10.95 9.72 8.32
CA ASP A 163 -11.86 9.45 7.19
C ASP A 163 -12.27 7.96 7.12
N PHE A 164 -11.52 7.09 7.78
CA PHE A 164 -11.75 5.65 7.82
C PHE A 164 -12.42 5.19 9.14
N GLN A 165 -12.17 5.89 10.25
CA GLN A 165 -12.59 5.47 11.61
C GLN A 165 -14.08 5.11 11.76
N ARG A 166 -14.98 5.79 11.05
CA ARG A 166 -16.43 5.49 11.10
C ARG A 166 -16.79 4.16 10.43
N ALA A 167 -16.01 3.70 9.47
CA ALA A 167 -16.23 2.46 8.74
C ALA A 167 -15.57 1.24 9.41
N ALA A 168 -14.69 1.45 10.39
CA ALA A 168 -14.09 0.38 11.18
C ALA A 168 -15.15 -0.39 11.98
N VAL A 169 -15.15 -1.71 11.87
CA VAL A 169 -16.07 -2.64 12.54
C VAL A 169 -15.33 -3.73 13.30
N ASN A 170 -16.06 -4.38 14.20
CA ASN A 170 -15.73 -5.66 14.81
C ASN A 170 -16.91 -6.62 14.65
N GLU A 171 -16.75 -7.88 15.05
CA GLU A 171 -17.78 -8.92 14.87
C GLU A 171 -19.13 -8.54 15.51
N GLN A 172 -19.09 -7.86 16.65
CA GLN A 172 -20.28 -7.48 17.41
C GLN A 172 -21.09 -6.38 16.72
N ASN A 173 -20.43 -5.44 16.05
CA ASN A 173 -21.10 -4.27 15.47
C ASN A 173 -21.22 -4.32 13.93
N PHE A 174 -20.63 -5.32 13.27
CA PHE A 174 -20.58 -5.43 11.82
C PHE A 174 -21.95 -5.32 11.16
N GLN A 175 -22.93 -6.13 11.58
CA GLN A 175 -24.27 -6.14 10.96
C GLN A 175 -24.98 -4.80 11.11
N ALA A 176 -24.91 -4.19 12.30
CA ALA A 176 -25.54 -2.90 12.56
C ALA A 176 -24.87 -1.77 11.76
N ARG A 177 -23.53 -1.77 11.65
CA ARG A 177 -22.81 -0.77 10.87
C ARG A 177 -22.98 -0.95 9.37
N MET A 178 -23.06 -2.19 8.89
CA MET A 178 -23.36 -2.49 7.50
C MET A 178 -24.76 -1.99 7.12
N ALA A 179 -25.78 -2.31 7.93
CA ALA A 179 -27.13 -1.80 7.71
C ALA A 179 -27.17 -0.26 7.71
N ARG A 180 -26.41 0.38 8.60
CA ARG A 180 -26.27 1.85 8.59
C ARG A 180 -25.61 2.36 7.31
N ALA A 181 -24.52 1.74 6.87
CA ALA A 181 -23.82 2.12 5.64
C ALA A 181 -24.75 2.10 4.43
N MET A 182 -25.60 1.08 4.31
CA MET A 182 -26.58 0.93 3.22
C MET A 182 -27.67 2.03 3.21
N ASN A 183 -27.84 2.76 4.32
CA ASN A 183 -28.77 3.90 4.41
C ASN A 183 -28.11 5.26 4.14
N GLU A 184 -26.79 5.31 3.95
CA GLU A 184 -26.07 6.54 3.58
C GLU A 184 -26.12 6.72 2.05
N ASP A 185 -26.12 7.96 1.55
CA ASP A 185 -26.22 8.27 0.11
C ASP A 185 -25.14 7.59 -0.74
N SER A 186 -23.94 7.43 -0.17
CA SER A 186 -22.80 6.77 -0.82
C SER A 186 -22.67 5.28 -0.50
N MET A 187 -23.64 4.69 0.22
CA MET A 187 -23.63 3.29 0.66
C MET A 187 -22.36 2.89 1.45
N THR A 188 -21.76 3.85 2.16
CA THR A 188 -20.52 3.64 2.94
C THR A 188 -20.48 4.53 4.16
N LEU A 189 -19.78 4.06 5.21
CA LEU A 189 -19.42 4.87 6.38
C LEU A 189 -18.06 5.57 6.25
N LEU A 190 -17.34 5.37 5.15
CA LEU A 190 -16.13 6.12 4.82
C LEU A 190 -16.48 7.58 4.52
N GLN A 191 -15.53 8.48 4.76
CA GLN A 191 -15.75 9.92 4.58
C GLN A 191 -14.71 10.54 3.65
N HIS A 192 -15.06 11.68 3.05
CA HIS A 192 -14.15 12.50 2.24
C HIS A 192 -13.35 11.67 1.20
N ASN A 193 -12.02 11.77 1.21
CA ASN A 193 -11.15 11.05 0.28
C ASN A 193 -11.23 9.53 0.44
N ALA A 194 -11.50 9.02 1.65
CA ALA A 194 -11.54 7.57 1.88
C ALA A 194 -12.59 6.87 1.01
N VAL A 195 -13.68 7.56 0.66
CA VAL A 195 -14.67 7.09 -0.31
C VAL A 195 -14.00 6.82 -1.65
N TRP A 196 -13.37 7.84 -2.25
CA TRP A 196 -12.71 7.73 -3.56
C TRP A 196 -11.54 6.75 -3.57
N LEU A 197 -10.73 6.76 -2.51
CA LEU A 197 -9.62 5.83 -2.33
C LEU A 197 -10.12 4.39 -2.28
N SER A 198 -11.20 4.12 -1.53
CA SER A 198 -11.78 2.77 -1.45
C SER A 198 -12.38 2.30 -2.77
N LYS A 199 -13.04 3.20 -3.54
CA LYS A 199 -13.55 2.89 -4.88
C LYS A 199 -12.40 2.49 -5.82
N GLN A 200 -11.28 3.21 -5.74
CA GLN A 200 -10.10 2.87 -6.54
C GLN A 200 -9.47 1.54 -6.11
N ALA A 201 -9.34 1.28 -4.81
CA ALA A 201 -8.85 0.00 -4.32
C ALA A 201 -9.76 -1.17 -4.72
N HIS A 202 -11.09 -1.00 -4.62
CA HIS A 202 -12.07 -1.99 -5.02
C HIS A 202 -11.98 -2.29 -6.52
N LYS A 203 -11.82 -1.27 -7.37
CA LYS A 203 -11.56 -1.48 -8.81
C LYS A 203 -10.38 -2.42 -9.06
N TYR A 204 -9.35 -2.39 -8.22
CA TYR A 204 -8.18 -3.26 -8.37
C TYR A 204 -8.32 -4.63 -7.71
N SER A 205 -9.31 -4.82 -6.82
CA SER A 205 -9.54 -6.08 -6.13
C SER A 205 -9.84 -7.25 -7.07
N GLN A 206 -10.41 -6.94 -8.24
CA GLN A 206 -10.64 -7.93 -9.32
C GLN A 206 -9.35 -8.54 -9.88
N TYR A 207 -8.20 -7.89 -9.68
CA TYR A 207 -6.89 -8.34 -10.18
C TYR A 207 -5.98 -8.83 -9.06
N CYS A 208 -6.04 -8.21 -7.88
CA CYS A 208 -5.22 -8.54 -6.74
C CYS A 208 -5.99 -8.26 -5.45
N PRO A 209 -6.07 -9.21 -4.50
CA PRO A 209 -6.79 -9.01 -3.26
C PRO A 209 -6.13 -8.01 -2.31
N TYR A 210 -4.85 -7.69 -2.51
CA TYR A 210 -4.09 -6.77 -1.67
C TYR A 210 -3.76 -5.49 -2.44
N VAL A 211 -4.34 -4.39 -1.99
CA VAL A 211 -4.14 -3.07 -2.59
C VAL A 211 -3.74 -2.09 -1.51
N ALA A 212 -2.54 -1.53 -1.60
CA ALA A 212 -2.07 -0.47 -0.74
C ALA A 212 -2.24 0.88 -1.44
N ILE A 213 -2.67 1.89 -0.69
CA ILE A 213 -2.67 3.28 -1.12
C ILE A 213 -1.71 4.04 -0.22
N PHE A 214 -0.82 4.81 -0.83
CA PHE A 214 0.27 5.49 -0.13
C PHE A 214 0.42 6.94 -0.60
N ASP A 215 0.57 7.87 0.34
CA ASP A 215 0.71 9.30 0.05
C ASP A 215 1.98 9.94 0.61
N TYR A 216 3.01 9.14 0.90
CA TYR A 216 4.20 9.52 1.69
C TYR A 216 3.98 9.68 3.19
N ASN A 217 2.89 10.33 3.61
CA ASN A 217 2.62 10.61 5.02
C ASN A 217 1.94 9.43 5.72
N ALA A 218 1.19 8.63 4.97
CA ALA A 218 0.42 7.51 5.46
C ALA A 218 0.27 6.43 4.37
N MET A 219 -0.10 5.24 4.83
CA MET A 219 -0.49 4.12 3.99
C MET A 219 -1.78 3.52 4.53
N PHE A 220 -2.68 3.12 3.63
CA PHE A 220 -3.83 2.29 3.96
C PHE A 220 -3.81 1.04 3.09
N ILE A 221 -3.84 -0.14 3.71
CA ILE A 221 -3.78 -1.44 3.02
C ILE A 221 -5.16 -2.07 3.05
N PHE A 222 -5.71 -2.34 1.86
CA PHE A 222 -6.95 -3.05 1.67
C PHE A 222 -6.66 -4.53 1.42
N SER A 223 -7.29 -5.39 2.22
CA SER A 223 -7.37 -6.83 1.96
C SER A 223 -8.80 -7.19 1.59
N PHE A 224 -9.01 -7.59 0.34
CA PHE A 224 -10.29 -8.04 -0.20
C PHE A 224 -10.48 -9.56 -0.11
N LEU A 225 -9.59 -10.27 0.61
CA LEU A 225 -9.79 -11.67 0.92
C LEU A 225 -11.02 -11.89 1.83
N PRO A 226 -11.76 -12.99 1.64
CA PRO A 226 -12.77 -13.42 2.60
C PRO A 226 -12.18 -13.56 4.01
N GLN A 227 -12.96 -13.17 5.03
CA GLN A 227 -12.50 -13.22 6.42
C GLN A 227 -12.08 -14.63 6.87
N SER A 228 -12.69 -15.68 6.33
CA SER A 228 -12.33 -17.09 6.59
C SER A 228 -10.99 -17.53 5.99
N THR A 229 -10.41 -16.70 5.11
CA THR A 229 -9.15 -17.00 4.40
C THR A 229 -8.00 -16.10 4.83
N LYS A 230 -8.23 -15.22 5.82
CA LYS A 230 -7.16 -14.43 6.42
C LYS A 230 -6.28 -15.36 7.28
N PRO A 231 -4.94 -15.21 7.19
CA PRO A 231 -3.99 -16.08 7.87
C PRO A 231 -3.95 -15.90 9.39
#